data_AF-A0A420ME99-F1
#
_entry.id   AF-A0A420ME99-F1
#
_cell.length_a   1.000
_cell.length_b   1.000
_cell.length_c   1.000
_cell.angle_alpha   90.00
_cell.angle_beta   90.00
_cell.angle_gamma   90.00
#
_symmetry.space_group_name_H-M   'P 1'
#
loop_
_entity.id
_entity.type
_entity.pdbx_description
1 polymer ?
#
loop_
_entity_poly.entity_id
_entity_poly.type
_entity_poly.pdbx_seq_one_letter_code
_entity_poly.pdbx_strand_id
1 'polypeptide(L)'
;PMESYAFIHTASHKLQVIMRPSLDKMRRIKRNNELIQGTKYNQLALTFWTCLQLESDLIAEMQLPPSGLLSHEDDMPHPNMSLLEGFDQRILDSYPGQLYLRTHLNSIHRMFYAPEDPAKPGKDKFRNVGVVSDAVSGMHWVAPSFAFREDDPPADDILAARLRAKYWGAQVITYRPFIRQILQFSH
;
A
#
# COMPACT_ATOMS: atom_id res chain seq x y z
N PRO A 1 12.12 -11.45 -14.25
CA PRO A 1 11.97 -11.05 -12.82
C PRO A 1 13.25 -10.45 -12.22
N MET A 2 14.39 -11.15 -12.25
CA MET A 2 15.65 -10.65 -11.66
C MET A 2 16.17 -9.36 -12.30
N GLU A 3 16.12 -9.24 -13.63
CA GLU A 3 16.54 -8.02 -14.33
C GLU A 3 15.64 -6.83 -13.96
N SER A 4 14.32 -7.05 -13.93
CA SER A 4 13.33 -6.04 -13.51
C SER A 4 13.61 -5.56 -12.08
N TYR A 5 13.91 -6.49 -11.17
CA TYR A 5 14.31 -6.16 -9.81
C TYR A 5 15.60 -5.32 -9.79
N ALA A 6 16.63 -5.66 -10.57
CA ALA A 6 17.87 -4.89 -10.61
C ALA A 6 17.65 -3.43 -11.06
N PHE A 7 16.78 -3.21 -12.05
CA PHE A 7 16.40 -1.86 -12.48
C PHE A 7 15.63 -1.10 -11.39
N ILE A 8 14.63 -1.74 -10.78
CA ILE A 8 13.82 -1.12 -9.73
C ILE A 8 14.68 -0.81 -8.51
N HIS A 9 15.49 -1.75 -8.04
CA HIS A 9 16.40 -1.57 -6.92
C HIS A 9 17.39 -0.42 -7.17
N THR A 10 17.95 -0.32 -8.38
CA THR A 10 18.84 0.79 -8.77
C THR A 10 18.10 2.13 -8.79
N ALA A 11 16.88 2.16 -9.33
CA ALA A 11 16.04 3.36 -9.33
C ALA A 11 15.70 3.80 -7.89
N SER A 12 15.30 2.85 -7.05
CA SER A 12 15.00 3.05 -5.63
C SER A 12 16.20 3.57 -4.84
N HIS A 13 17.40 3.04 -5.10
CA HIS A 13 18.63 3.54 -4.49
C HIS A 13 18.96 4.97 -4.93
N LYS A 14 18.92 5.27 -6.24
CA LYS A 14 19.14 6.63 -6.75
C LYS A 14 18.11 7.61 -6.20
N LEU A 15 16.86 7.19 -6.11
CA LEU A 15 15.78 8.00 -5.57
C LEU A 15 16.05 8.40 -4.11
N GLN A 16 16.53 7.48 -3.26
CA GLN A 16 16.91 7.81 -1.88
C GLN A 16 17.97 8.92 -1.82
N VAL A 17 18.98 8.86 -2.68
CA VAL A 17 20.02 9.90 -2.77
C VAL A 17 19.42 11.26 -3.17
N ILE A 18 18.55 11.27 -4.19
CA ILE A 18 17.89 12.49 -4.69
C ILE A 18 16.93 13.07 -3.64
N MET A 19 16.22 12.22 -2.91
CA MET A 19 15.22 12.64 -1.92
C MET A 19 15.83 13.15 -0.63
N ARG A 20 17.07 12.74 -0.29
CA ARG A 20 17.72 13.05 1.00
C ARG A 20 17.62 14.52 1.42
N PRO A 21 17.88 15.53 0.56
CA PRO A 21 17.75 16.94 0.94
C PRO A 21 16.30 17.42 1.18
N SER A 22 15.31 16.65 0.73
CA SER A 22 13.88 16.98 0.79
C SER A 22 13.13 16.17 1.84
N LEU A 23 13.74 15.16 2.47
CA LEU A 23 13.08 14.25 3.41
C LEU A 23 12.45 14.99 4.59
N ASP A 24 13.16 15.92 5.22
CA ASP A 24 12.62 16.67 6.36
C ASP A 24 11.39 17.49 6.00
N LYS A 25 11.37 18.06 4.79
CA LYS A 25 10.21 18.80 4.30
C LYS A 25 9.03 17.87 4.01
N MET A 26 9.28 16.74 3.35
CA MET A 26 8.24 15.74 3.07
C MET A 26 7.63 15.20 4.37
N ARG A 27 8.46 14.89 5.37
CA ARG A 27 8.03 14.48 6.71
C ARG A 27 7.17 15.54 7.39
N ARG A 28 7.52 16.82 7.30
CA ARG A 28 6.70 17.92 7.84
C ARG A 28 5.33 17.98 7.18
N ILE A 29 5.27 17.90 5.85
CA ILE A 29 3.99 17.88 5.10
C ILE A 29 3.11 16.72 5.60
N LYS A 30 3.68 15.51 5.71
CA LYS A 30 2.96 14.33 6.22
C LYS A 30 2.46 14.53 7.65
N ARG A 31 3.32 14.99 8.56
CA ARG A 31 3.01 15.19 9.98
C ARG A 31 1.94 16.27 10.20
N ASN A 32 1.95 17.32 9.40
CA ASN A 32 0.95 18.38 9.46
C ASN A 32 -0.36 18.02 8.73
N ASN A 33 -0.42 16.85 8.09
CA ASN A 33 -1.53 16.41 7.25
C ASN A 33 -1.84 17.41 6.12
N GLU A 34 -0.80 18.03 5.56
CA GLU A 34 -0.89 19.01 4.49
C GLU A 34 -0.83 18.32 3.11
N LEU A 35 -1.50 18.90 2.12
CA LEU A 35 -1.32 18.50 0.72
C LEU A 35 -0.04 19.11 0.14
N ILE A 36 0.68 18.32 -0.66
CA ILE A 36 1.83 18.81 -1.40
C ILE A 36 1.37 19.90 -2.38
N GLN A 37 2.02 21.07 -2.35
CA GLN A 37 1.71 22.20 -3.24
C GLN A 37 2.71 22.36 -4.39
N GLY A 38 3.93 21.85 -4.25
CA GLY A 38 4.99 22.02 -5.25
C GLY A 38 5.16 20.80 -6.16
N THR A 39 5.15 21.00 -7.48
CA THR A 39 5.31 19.94 -8.49
C THR A 39 6.54 19.07 -8.26
N LYS A 40 7.68 19.67 -7.89
CA LYS A 40 8.92 18.94 -7.59
C LYS A 40 8.73 17.91 -6.46
N TYR A 41 8.11 18.32 -5.35
CA TYR A 41 7.88 17.42 -4.22
C TYR A 41 6.81 16.38 -4.54
N ASN A 42 5.83 16.76 -5.37
CA ASN A 42 4.80 15.83 -5.81
C ASN A 42 5.38 14.72 -6.68
N GLN A 43 6.28 15.06 -7.62
CA GLN A 43 7.02 14.09 -8.42
C GLN A 43 7.90 13.18 -7.56
N LEU A 44 8.56 13.70 -6.52
CA LEU A 44 9.31 12.88 -5.58
C LEU A 44 8.41 11.89 -4.84
N ALA A 45 7.26 12.34 -4.33
CA ALA A 45 6.28 11.47 -3.67
C ALA A 45 5.74 10.40 -4.63
N LEU A 46 5.34 10.77 -5.86
CA LEU A 46 4.88 9.83 -6.89
C LEU A 46 5.94 8.78 -7.21
N THR A 47 7.19 9.22 -7.41
CA THR A 47 8.29 8.31 -7.73
C THR A 47 8.57 7.38 -6.56
N PHE A 48 8.57 7.90 -5.32
CA PHE A 48 8.74 7.12 -4.10
C PHE A 48 7.69 6.03 -3.98
N TRP A 49 6.41 6.40 -3.99
CA TRP A 49 5.33 5.44 -3.80
C TRP A 49 5.23 4.43 -4.94
N THR A 50 5.65 4.80 -6.16
CA THR A 50 5.70 3.88 -7.29
C THR A 50 6.86 2.91 -7.18
N CYS A 51 8.08 3.38 -6.92
CA CYS A 51 9.25 2.53 -6.68
C CYS A 51 9.01 1.57 -5.52
N LEU A 52 8.46 2.09 -4.41
CA LEU A 52 8.17 1.31 -3.23
C LEU A 52 7.12 0.21 -3.51
N GLN A 53 6.07 0.50 -4.29
CA GLN A 53 5.08 -0.51 -4.74
C GLN A 53 5.73 -1.61 -5.56
N LEU A 54 6.44 -1.25 -6.63
CA LEU A 54 7.07 -2.22 -7.52
C LEU A 54 8.12 -3.07 -6.80
N GLU A 55 8.91 -2.45 -5.92
CA GLU A 55 9.92 -3.16 -5.14
C GLU A 55 9.28 -4.14 -4.14
N SER A 56 8.24 -3.69 -3.41
CA SER A 56 7.58 -4.54 -2.41
C SER A 56 6.92 -5.77 -3.04
N ASP A 57 6.30 -5.60 -4.21
CA ASP A 57 5.65 -6.70 -4.93
C ASP A 57 6.70 -7.75 -5.36
N LEU A 58 7.84 -7.32 -5.91
CA LEU A 58 8.93 -8.23 -6.30
C LEU A 58 9.59 -8.93 -5.11
N ILE A 59 9.79 -8.22 -4.00
CA ILE A 59 10.37 -8.79 -2.78
C ILE A 59 9.43 -9.84 -2.20
N ALA A 60 8.11 -9.60 -2.20
CA ALA A 60 7.13 -10.56 -1.71
C ALA A 60 7.14 -11.88 -2.52
N GLU A 61 7.37 -11.81 -3.83
CA GLU A 61 7.45 -12.99 -4.70
C GLU A 61 8.80 -13.72 -4.61
N MET A 62 9.91 -12.99 -4.51
CA MET A 62 11.26 -13.53 -4.73
C MET A 62 12.16 -13.55 -3.50
N GLN A 63 11.72 -12.98 -2.37
CA GLN A 63 12.48 -12.91 -1.11
C GLN A 63 13.85 -12.21 -1.25
N LEU A 64 13.89 -11.15 -2.05
CA LEU A 64 15.11 -10.38 -2.34
C LEU A 64 15.38 -9.30 -1.26
N PRO A 65 16.64 -8.84 -1.11
CA PRO A 65 16.96 -7.78 -0.16
C PRO A 65 16.28 -6.45 -0.54
N PRO A 66 15.81 -5.64 0.42
CA PRO A 66 15.21 -4.34 0.11
C PRO A 66 16.26 -3.25 -0.16
N SER A 67 15.95 -2.24 -1.00
CA SER A 67 16.85 -1.10 -1.20
C SER A 67 16.91 -0.14 -0.01
N GLY A 68 15.96 -0.23 0.92
CA GLY A 68 15.82 0.66 2.07
C GLY A 68 14.70 1.71 1.96
N LEU A 69 13.99 1.82 0.82
CA LEU A 69 12.88 2.78 0.67
C LEU A 69 11.78 2.59 1.71
N LEU A 70 11.50 1.34 2.09
CA LEU A 70 10.49 0.97 3.06
C LEU A 70 10.66 1.71 4.40
N SER A 71 11.90 2.04 4.78
CA SER A 71 12.19 2.78 6.02
C SER A 71 11.62 4.20 6.06
N HIS A 72 11.26 4.76 4.90
CA HIS A 72 10.70 6.10 4.76
C HIS A 72 9.19 6.11 4.54
N GLU A 73 8.53 4.94 4.48
CA GLU A 73 7.10 4.82 4.14
C GLU A 73 6.21 5.64 5.09
N ASP A 74 6.42 5.50 6.40
CA ASP A 74 5.59 6.15 7.42
C ASP A 74 5.75 7.69 7.42
N ASP A 75 6.90 8.19 6.95
CA ASP A 75 7.24 9.61 6.88
C ASP A 75 6.82 10.28 5.56
N MET A 76 6.43 9.50 4.54
CA MET A 76 6.17 10.04 3.21
C MET A 76 4.74 10.58 3.07
N PRO A 77 4.53 11.82 2.58
CA PRO A 77 3.21 12.31 2.21
C PRO A 77 2.68 11.58 0.98
N HIS A 78 1.36 11.46 0.88
CA HIS A 78 0.74 11.00 -0.36
C HIS A 78 0.89 12.07 -1.44
N PRO A 79 1.05 11.67 -2.71
CA PRO A 79 1.08 12.61 -3.81
C PRO A 79 -0.27 13.29 -3.97
N ASN A 80 -0.23 14.57 -4.28
CA ASN A 80 -1.39 15.38 -4.59
C ASN A 80 -1.74 15.23 -6.07
N MET A 81 -2.84 14.55 -6.36
CA MET A 81 -3.30 14.30 -7.74
C MET A 81 -3.78 15.55 -8.45
N SER A 82 -4.19 16.60 -7.72
CA SER A 82 -4.65 17.84 -8.36
C SER A 82 -3.51 18.63 -9.04
N LEU A 83 -2.25 18.29 -8.76
CA LEU A 83 -1.08 18.88 -9.42
C LEU A 83 -0.68 18.13 -10.71
N LEU A 84 -1.42 17.10 -11.11
CA LEU A 84 -1.16 16.33 -12.33
C LEU A 84 -2.10 16.77 -13.44
N GLU A 85 -1.54 17.34 -14.50
CA GLU A 85 -2.29 17.80 -15.66
C GLU A 85 -2.07 16.87 -16.86
N GLY A 86 -3.08 16.77 -17.74
CA GLY A 86 -2.98 16.00 -18.98
C GLY A 86 -3.15 14.48 -18.84
N PHE A 87 -3.55 13.99 -17.67
CA PHE A 87 -3.87 12.58 -17.44
C PHE A 87 -5.37 12.34 -17.40
N ASP A 88 -5.78 11.15 -17.83
CA ASP A 88 -7.17 10.71 -17.73
C ASP A 88 -7.62 10.62 -16.25
N GLN A 89 -8.84 11.08 -15.95
CA GLN A 89 -9.37 11.10 -14.58
C GLN A 89 -9.37 9.71 -13.94
N ARG A 90 -9.63 8.66 -14.72
CA ARG A 90 -9.60 7.26 -14.24
C ARG A 90 -8.19 6.87 -13.77
N ILE A 91 -7.14 7.38 -14.40
CA ILE A 91 -5.76 7.16 -13.94
C ILE A 91 -5.54 7.86 -12.59
N LEU A 92 -5.93 9.13 -12.49
CA LEU A 92 -5.79 9.96 -11.29
C LEU A 92 -6.58 9.38 -10.10
N ASP A 93 -7.77 8.86 -10.35
CA ASP A 93 -8.64 8.21 -9.36
C ASP A 93 -8.09 6.86 -8.89
N SER A 94 -7.43 6.11 -9.78
CA SER A 94 -6.97 4.76 -9.48
C SER A 94 -5.80 4.73 -8.49
N TYR A 95 -4.91 5.72 -8.56
CA TYR A 95 -3.65 5.68 -7.83
C TYR A 95 -3.82 5.87 -6.31
N PRO A 96 -4.63 6.83 -5.81
CA PRO A 96 -4.92 6.95 -4.39
C PRO A 96 -5.51 5.67 -3.79
N GLY A 97 -6.41 5.00 -4.51
CA GLY A 97 -6.96 3.71 -4.08
C GLY A 97 -5.90 2.62 -3.95
N GLN A 98 -4.94 2.55 -4.90
CA GLN A 98 -3.82 1.61 -4.82
C GLN A 98 -2.92 1.88 -3.60
N LEU A 99 -2.67 3.16 -3.27
CA LEU A 99 -1.91 3.53 -2.08
C LEU A 99 -2.66 3.16 -0.80
N TYR A 100 -3.96 3.46 -0.74
CA TYR A 100 -4.79 3.13 0.42
C TYR A 100 -4.72 1.63 0.73
N LEU A 101 -4.97 0.78 -0.28
CA LEU A 101 -4.91 -0.68 -0.10
C LEU A 101 -3.53 -1.15 0.35
N ARG A 102 -2.46 -0.58 -0.19
CA ARG A 102 -1.08 -0.89 0.25
C ARG A 102 -0.89 -0.53 1.73
N THR A 103 -1.21 0.70 2.12
CA THR A 103 -1.02 1.15 3.51
C THR A 103 -1.89 0.35 4.47
N HIS A 104 -3.10 -0.01 4.04
CA HIS A 104 -4.01 -0.87 4.80
C HIS A 104 -3.42 -2.27 4.98
N LEU A 105 -2.96 -2.90 3.89
CA LEU A 105 -2.26 -4.20 3.92
C LEU A 105 -1.04 -4.19 4.84
N ASN A 106 -0.24 -3.13 4.79
CA ASN A 106 0.93 -2.99 5.66
C ASN A 106 0.52 -2.86 7.14
N SER A 107 -0.57 -2.15 7.44
CA SER A 107 -1.15 -2.07 8.79
C SER A 107 -1.61 -3.46 9.27
N ILE A 108 -2.34 -4.19 8.44
CA ILE A 108 -2.80 -5.57 8.71
C ILE A 108 -1.61 -6.47 9.00
N HIS A 109 -0.57 -6.40 8.16
CA HIS A 109 0.63 -7.22 8.32
C HIS A 109 1.30 -6.95 9.68
N ARG A 110 1.46 -5.67 10.06
CA ARG A 110 2.00 -5.27 11.36
C ARG A 110 1.11 -5.74 12.52
N MET A 111 -0.21 -5.73 12.39
CA MET A 111 -1.12 -6.15 13.46
C MET A 111 -1.16 -7.67 13.69
N PHE A 112 -1.11 -8.48 12.62
CA PHE A 112 -1.31 -9.92 12.72
C PHE A 112 -0.01 -10.73 12.70
N TYR A 113 1.05 -10.21 12.08
CA TYR A 113 2.28 -10.97 11.80
C TYR A 113 3.55 -10.35 12.38
N ALA A 114 3.48 -9.15 13.00
CA ALA A 114 4.64 -8.65 13.73
C ALA A 114 4.99 -9.60 14.89
N PRO A 115 6.28 -9.80 15.19
CA PRO A 115 6.71 -10.60 16.34
C PRO A 115 6.00 -10.10 17.60
N GLU A 116 5.42 -11.03 18.37
CA GLU A 116 4.75 -10.65 19.62
C GLU A 116 5.75 -10.00 20.56
N ASP A 117 5.41 -8.82 21.06
CA ASP A 117 6.16 -8.20 22.14
C ASP A 117 6.01 -9.10 23.38
N PRO A 118 7.10 -9.68 23.91
CA PRO A 118 7.04 -10.56 25.07
C PRO A 118 6.47 -9.86 26.32
N ALA A 119 6.39 -8.52 26.33
CA ALA A 119 5.76 -7.75 27.41
C ALA A 119 4.23 -7.59 27.29
N LYS A 120 3.60 -7.99 26.17
CA LYS A 120 2.15 -7.86 25.93
C LYS A 120 1.56 -9.14 25.34
N PRO A 121 1.45 -10.23 26.12
CA PRO A 121 0.86 -11.47 25.65
C PRO A 121 -0.63 -11.26 25.34
N GLY A 122 -1.06 -11.68 24.14
CA GLY A 122 -2.46 -11.88 23.80
C GLY A 122 -3.34 -10.62 23.76
N LYS A 123 -3.12 -9.71 22.80
CA LYS A 123 -4.24 -8.89 22.33
C LYS A 123 -5.16 -9.76 21.51
N ASP A 124 -6.46 -9.64 21.75
CA ASP A 124 -7.53 -10.39 21.08
C ASP A 124 -7.53 -10.10 19.57
N LYS A 125 -6.73 -10.86 18.81
CA LYS A 125 -6.51 -10.66 17.37
C LYS A 125 -7.83 -10.73 16.60
N PHE A 126 -8.81 -11.48 17.11
CA PHE A 126 -10.15 -11.62 16.53
C PHE A 126 -10.92 -10.31 16.46
N ARG A 127 -10.87 -9.48 17.50
CA ARG A 127 -11.58 -8.19 17.53
C ARG A 127 -11.04 -7.20 16.49
N ASN A 128 -9.77 -7.36 16.10
CA ASN A 128 -9.14 -6.50 15.11
C ASN A 128 -9.53 -6.87 13.67
N VAL A 129 -9.98 -8.09 13.39
CA VAL A 129 -10.33 -8.54 12.02
C VAL A 129 -11.58 -7.86 11.51
N GLY A 130 -12.65 -7.85 12.31
CA GLY A 130 -13.91 -7.21 11.91
C GLY A 130 -13.65 -5.76 11.55
N VAL A 131 -12.96 -5.04 12.44
CA VAL A 131 -12.58 -3.64 12.22
C VAL A 131 -11.73 -3.44 10.95
N VAL A 132 -10.79 -4.34 10.69
CA VAL A 132 -9.91 -4.28 9.52
C VAL A 132 -10.63 -4.58 8.21
N SER A 133 -11.51 -5.58 8.21
CA SER A 133 -12.30 -5.96 7.04
C SER A 133 -13.36 -4.90 6.74
N ASP A 134 -14.02 -4.38 7.77
CA ASP A 134 -15.01 -3.31 7.67
C ASP A 134 -14.43 -2.03 7.07
N ALA A 135 -13.14 -1.74 7.32
CA ALA A 135 -12.47 -0.57 6.76
C ALA A 135 -12.38 -0.58 5.22
N VAL A 136 -12.45 -1.76 4.58
CA VAL A 136 -12.40 -1.91 3.12
C VAL A 136 -13.71 -2.39 2.50
N SER A 137 -14.67 -2.89 3.29
CA SER A 137 -15.94 -3.42 2.78
C SER A 137 -16.85 -2.33 2.20
N GLY A 138 -16.84 -1.12 2.78
CA GLY A 138 -17.70 -0.02 2.36
C GLY A 138 -17.33 0.66 1.03
N MET A 139 -16.25 0.25 0.36
CA MET A 139 -15.73 0.82 -0.90
C MET A 139 -15.50 2.35 -0.93
N HIS A 140 -15.69 3.05 0.18
CA HIS A 140 -15.46 4.49 0.31
C HIS A 140 -13.96 4.87 0.31
N TRP A 141 -13.08 3.88 0.29
CA TRP A 141 -11.63 4.06 0.21
C TRP A 141 -11.12 4.28 -1.21
N VAL A 142 -11.98 4.08 -2.22
CA VAL A 142 -11.67 4.32 -3.63
C VAL A 142 -12.66 5.32 -4.23
N ALA A 143 -12.27 5.98 -5.32
CA ALA A 143 -13.18 6.83 -6.08
C ALA A 143 -14.43 6.04 -6.53
N PRO A 144 -15.63 6.67 -6.59
CA PRO A 144 -16.86 5.99 -6.98
C PRO A 144 -16.78 5.28 -8.34
N SER A 145 -15.94 5.79 -9.25
CA SER A 145 -15.66 5.21 -10.57
C SER A 145 -15.02 3.80 -10.54
N PHE A 146 -14.46 3.40 -9.39
CA PHE A 146 -13.82 2.11 -9.16
C PHE A 146 -14.46 1.29 -8.05
N ALA A 147 -15.47 1.84 -7.36
CA ALA A 147 -16.25 1.09 -6.40
C ALA A 147 -16.91 -0.09 -7.12
N PHE A 148 -16.92 -1.26 -6.47
CA PHE A 148 -17.46 -2.48 -7.04
C PHE A 148 -18.13 -3.29 -5.95
N ARG A 149 -19.02 -4.19 -6.36
CA ARG A 149 -19.61 -5.18 -5.47
C ARG A 149 -18.86 -6.49 -5.60
N GLU A 150 -18.78 -7.25 -4.52
CA GLU A 150 -18.07 -8.53 -4.51
C GLU A 150 -18.68 -9.57 -5.49
N ASP A 151 -19.95 -9.41 -5.83
CA ASP A 151 -20.69 -10.22 -6.81
C ASP A 151 -20.59 -9.71 -8.26
N ASP A 152 -19.86 -8.61 -8.51
CA ASP A 152 -19.66 -8.08 -9.86
C ASP A 152 -18.84 -9.04 -10.74
N PRO A 153 -19.08 -9.07 -12.07
CA PRO A 153 -18.23 -9.81 -12.98
C PRO A 153 -16.77 -9.30 -12.94
N PRO A 154 -15.79 -10.08 -13.43
CA PRO A 154 -14.40 -9.64 -13.55
C PRO A 154 -14.31 -8.26 -14.24
N ALA A 155 -13.40 -7.42 -13.76
CA ALA A 155 -13.18 -6.10 -14.34
C ALA A 155 -12.81 -6.19 -15.82
N ASP A 156 -13.33 -5.26 -16.60
CA ASP A 156 -13.12 -5.15 -18.05
C ASP A 156 -11.93 -4.25 -18.42
N ASP A 157 -11.40 -3.48 -17.47
CA ASP A 157 -10.19 -2.68 -17.63
C ASP A 157 -9.08 -3.03 -16.63
N ILE A 158 -7.85 -2.70 -17.01
CA ILE A 158 -6.65 -3.05 -16.25
C ILE A 158 -6.54 -2.31 -14.91
N LEU A 159 -7.06 -1.08 -14.79
CA LEU A 159 -6.95 -0.30 -13.56
C LEU A 159 -7.91 -0.85 -12.50
N ALA A 160 -9.16 -1.13 -12.89
CA ALA A 160 -10.11 -1.78 -11.99
C ALA A 160 -9.66 -3.20 -11.65
N ALA A 161 -9.17 -3.98 -12.63
CA ALA A 161 -8.64 -5.32 -12.38
C ALA A 161 -7.52 -5.30 -11.33
N ARG A 162 -6.58 -4.34 -11.43
CA ARG A 162 -5.49 -4.18 -10.46
C ARG A 162 -6.01 -3.83 -9.06
N LEU A 163 -6.95 -2.90 -8.95
CA LEU A 163 -7.53 -2.51 -7.66
C LEU A 163 -8.30 -3.67 -7.01
N ARG A 164 -9.13 -4.38 -7.78
CA ARG A 164 -9.88 -5.55 -7.32
C ARG A 164 -8.94 -6.68 -6.90
N ALA A 165 -7.88 -6.94 -7.65
CA ALA A 165 -6.88 -7.93 -7.29
C ALA A 165 -6.20 -7.60 -5.95
N LYS A 166 -5.82 -6.33 -5.73
CA LYS A 166 -5.26 -5.88 -4.44
C LYS A 166 -6.27 -6.00 -3.29
N TYR A 167 -7.53 -5.65 -3.53
CA TYR A 167 -8.61 -5.81 -2.54
C TYR A 167 -8.76 -7.28 -2.13
N TRP A 168 -8.89 -8.20 -3.09
CA TRP A 168 -9.04 -9.62 -2.79
C TRP A 168 -7.79 -10.21 -2.11
N GLY A 169 -6.59 -9.76 -2.52
CA GLY A 169 -5.36 -10.08 -1.81
C GLY A 169 -5.39 -9.65 -0.34
N ALA A 170 -5.95 -8.47 -0.04
CA ALA A 170 -6.13 -7.99 1.32
C ALA A 170 -7.14 -8.81 2.12
N GLN A 171 -8.24 -9.24 1.52
CA GLN A 171 -9.19 -10.15 2.17
C GLN A 171 -8.53 -11.49 2.52
N VAL A 172 -7.77 -12.07 1.59
CA VAL A 172 -7.03 -13.32 1.83
C VAL A 172 -6.06 -13.17 3.00
N ILE A 173 -5.25 -12.10 3.03
CA ILE A 173 -4.28 -11.88 4.12
C ILE A 173 -5.00 -11.68 5.46
N THR A 174 -6.10 -10.93 5.46
CA THR A 174 -6.91 -10.66 6.66
C THR A 174 -7.51 -11.94 7.25
N TYR A 175 -8.10 -12.82 6.43
CA TYR A 175 -8.79 -14.01 6.90
C TYR A 175 -7.90 -15.24 7.08
N ARG A 176 -6.72 -15.29 6.45
CA ARG A 176 -5.82 -16.47 6.47
C ARG A 176 -5.48 -16.99 7.88
N PRO A 177 -5.14 -16.15 8.88
CA PRO A 177 -4.86 -16.64 10.24
C PRO A 177 -6.05 -17.39 10.85
N PHE A 178 -7.27 -16.90 10.59
CA PHE A 178 -8.52 -17.44 11.15
C PHE A 178 -8.89 -18.77 10.54
N ILE A 179 -8.83 -18.86 9.20
CA ILE A 179 -9.07 -20.12 8.50
C ILE A 179 -8.09 -21.20 9.01
N ARG A 180 -6.80 -20.85 9.17
CA ARG A 180 -5.81 -21.77 9.73
C ARG A 180 -6.13 -22.19 11.15
N GLN A 181 -6.57 -21.25 11.99
CA GLN A 181 -6.92 -21.54 13.37
C GLN A 181 -8.12 -22.49 13.45
N ILE A 182 -9.20 -22.22 12.72
CA ILE A 182 -10.38 -23.10 12.65
C ILE A 182 -9.98 -24.51 12.22
N LEU A 183 -9.18 -24.63 11.14
CA LEU A 183 -8.70 -25.91 10.63
C LEU A 183 -7.85 -26.69 11.66
N GLN A 184 -7.12 -25.99 12.54
CA GLN A 184 -6.34 -26.61 13.61
C GLN A 184 -7.20 -27.06 14.80
N PHE A 185 -8.27 -26.32 15.13
CA PHE A 185 -9.19 -26.64 16.23
C PHE A 185 -10.29 -27.65 15.85
N SER A 186 -10.51 -27.90 14.56
CA SER A 186 -11.48 -28.88 14.06
C SER A 186 -10.94 -30.32 13.98
N HIS A 187 -9.79 -30.60 14.60
CA HIS A 187 -9.17 -31.93 14.74
C HIS A 187 -9.17 -32.35 16.22
#